data_AF-A0A951MVY9-F1
#
_entry.id   AF-A0A951MVY9-F1
#
_cell.length_a   1.000
_cell.length_b   1.000
_cell.length_c   1.000
_cell.angle_alpha   90.00
_cell.angle_beta   90.00
_cell.angle_gamma   90.00
#
_symmetry.space_group_name_H-M   'P 1'
#
loop_
_entity.id
_entity.type
_entity.pdbx_description
1 polymer ?
#
loop_
_entity_poly.entity_id
_entity_poly.type
_entity_poly.pdbx_seq_one_letter_code
_entity_poly.pdbx_strand_id
1 'polypeptide(L)'
;MPTFRFTTAGESHGPALAAVVEGLPAGLPLSADEIDRELRRRQGGYGRGGRMRIESDRAEILSGVRHGEALGSPVTLLVRNRDWANWTDPMSPV
;
A
#
# COMPACT_ATOMS: atom_id res chain seq x y z
N MET A 1 -10.09 -23.24 6.75
CA MET A 1 -9.53 -21.87 6.88
C MET A 1 -9.67 -21.18 5.53
N PRO A 2 -10.01 -19.89 5.49
CA PRO A 2 -9.99 -19.15 4.23
C PRO A 2 -8.59 -19.21 3.61
N THR A 3 -8.51 -19.43 2.30
CA THR A 3 -7.23 -19.46 1.57
C THR A 3 -6.61 -18.07 1.55
N PHE A 4 -5.34 -17.96 1.92
CA PHE A 4 -4.61 -16.70 1.82
C PHE A 4 -4.49 -16.28 0.35
N ARG A 5 -4.94 -15.06 0.03
CA ARG A 5 -4.81 -14.47 -1.30
C ARG A 5 -4.69 -12.96 -1.19
N PHE A 6 -4.11 -12.35 -2.21
CA PHE A 6 -4.09 -10.90 -2.34
C PHE A 6 -4.22 -10.48 -3.79
N THR A 7 -4.67 -9.26 -4.01
CA THR A 7 -4.74 -8.60 -5.31
C THR A 7 -4.21 -7.19 -5.17
N THR A 8 -3.41 -6.75 -6.14
CA THR A 8 -2.89 -5.38 -6.21
C THR A 8 -3.50 -4.66 -7.41
N ALA A 9 -3.71 -3.36 -7.28
CA ALA A 9 -4.21 -2.50 -8.35
C ALA A 9 -3.48 -1.15 -8.34
N GLY A 10 -3.54 -0.44 -9.47
CA GLY A 10 -3.01 0.91 -9.65
C GLY A 10 -1.81 0.98 -10.58
N GLU A 11 -1.64 2.16 -11.16
CA GLU A 11 -0.62 2.46 -12.15
C GLU A 11 0.56 3.18 -11.51
N SER A 12 1.73 3.04 -12.13
CA SER A 12 2.98 3.66 -11.66
C SER A 12 2.84 5.18 -11.47
N HIS A 13 2.05 5.87 -12.30
CA HIS A 13 1.81 7.32 -12.20
C HIS A 13 0.35 7.66 -11.95
N GLY A 14 -0.49 6.68 -11.57
CA GLY A 14 -1.87 6.92 -11.17
C GLY A 14 -1.95 7.62 -9.81
N PRO A 15 -3.16 7.88 -9.29
CA PRO A 15 -3.31 8.58 -8.01
C PRO A 15 -2.82 7.77 -6.80
N ALA A 16 -2.94 6.44 -6.86
CA ALA A 16 -2.55 5.54 -5.78
C ALA A 16 -2.38 4.10 -6.26
N LEU A 17 -1.72 3.30 -5.43
CA LEU A 17 -1.70 1.85 -5.48
C LEU A 17 -2.62 1.30 -4.38
N ALA A 18 -3.30 0.19 -4.65
CA ALA A 18 -4.13 -0.50 -3.67
C ALA A 18 -3.72 -1.98 -3.58
N ALA A 19 -3.88 -2.55 -2.39
CA ALA A 19 -3.80 -4.00 -2.18
C ALA A 19 -4.97 -4.47 -1.33
N VAL A 20 -5.61 -5.57 -1.72
CA VAL A 20 -6.62 -6.25 -0.92
C VAL A 20 -6.05 -7.61 -0.52
N VAL A 21 -5.98 -7.87 0.78
CA VAL A 21 -5.47 -9.11 1.36
C VAL A 21 -6.60 -9.84 2.07
N GLU A 22 -6.78 -11.11 1.76
CA GLU A 22 -7.84 -11.96 2.29
C GLU A 22 -7.26 -13.23 2.92
N GLY A 23 -8.01 -13.81 3.87
CA GLY A 23 -7.61 -15.03 4.55
C GLY A 23 -6.63 -14.84 5.72
N LEU A 24 -6.44 -13.59 6.18
CA LEU A 24 -5.72 -13.33 7.43
C LEU A 24 -6.53 -13.84 8.62
N PRO A 25 -5.90 -14.48 9.63
CA PRO A 25 -6.60 -14.84 10.86
C PRO A 25 -6.93 -13.60 11.69
N ALA A 26 -8.06 -13.63 12.39
CA ALA A 26 -8.41 -12.59 13.37
C ALA A 26 -7.42 -12.61 14.55
N GLY A 27 -7.12 -11.44 15.11
CA GLY A 27 -6.16 -11.27 16.21
C GLY A 27 -4.70 -11.23 15.78
N LEU A 28 -4.41 -11.32 14.48
CA LEU A 28 -3.05 -11.11 13.97
C LEU A 28 -2.63 -9.64 14.17
N PRO A 29 -1.53 -9.35 14.89
CA PRO A 29 -1.02 -7.99 14.99
C PRO A 29 -0.67 -7.43 13.62
N LEU A 30 -1.19 -6.25 13.30
CA LEU A 30 -0.95 -5.55 12.05
C LEU A 30 -1.04 -4.04 12.25
N SER A 31 0.06 -3.34 12.00
CA SER A 31 0.13 -1.89 12.09
C SER A 31 0.62 -1.23 10.81
N ALA A 32 0.18 0.00 10.56
CA ALA A 32 0.67 0.80 9.43
C ALA A 32 2.17 1.09 9.54
N ASP A 33 2.70 1.26 10.77
CA ASP A 33 4.12 1.55 11.00
C ASP A 33 5.04 0.39 10.56
N GLU A 34 4.61 -0.85 10.74
CA GLU A 34 5.34 -2.03 10.27
C GLU A 34 5.33 -2.10 8.75
N ILE A 35 4.19 -1.83 8.11
CA ILE A 35 4.10 -1.76 6.65
C ILE A 35 4.99 -0.63 6.11
N ASP A 36 4.96 0.55 6.73
CA ASP A 36 5.78 1.71 6.36
C ASP A 36 7.29 1.46 6.54
N ARG A 37 7.66 0.61 7.49
CA ARG A 37 9.05 0.15 7.64
C ARG A 37 9.48 -0.66 6.42
N GLU A 38 8.66 -1.59 5.96
CA GLU A 38 8.95 -2.40 4.77
C GLU A 38 8.90 -1.57 3.48
N LEU A 39 7.97 -0.61 3.37
CA LEU A 39 7.95 0.35 2.27
C LEU A 39 9.24 1.18 2.21
N ARG A 40 9.72 1.70 3.34
CA ARG A 40 11.00 2.42 3.41
C ARG A 40 12.19 1.54 3.01
N ARG A 41 12.20 0.27 3.43
CA ARG A 41 13.24 -0.69 3.02
C ARG A 41 13.25 -0.89 1.50
N ARG A 42 12.08 -0.95 0.87
CA ARG A 42 11.93 -1.04 -0.60
C ARG A 42 12.50 0.18 -1.33
N GLN A 43 12.28 1.38 -0.79
CA GLN A 43 12.75 2.65 -1.39
C GLN A 43 14.28 2.81 -1.28
N GLY A 44 14.91 2.17 -0.29
CA GLY A 44 16.36 2.20 -0.10
C GLY A 44 17.17 1.26 -1.01
N GLY A 45 18.50 1.37 -0.93
CA GLY A 45 19.47 0.51 -1.63
C GLY A 45 20.30 1.26 -2.68
N TYR A 46 21.56 0.85 -2.84
CA TYR A 46 22.46 1.40 -3.85
C TYR A 46 21.89 1.20 -5.27
N GLY A 47 21.96 2.22 -6.12
CA GLY A 47 21.46 2.19 -7.49
C GLY A 47 19.95 2.48 -7.66
N ARG A 48 19.21 2.80 -6.59
CA ARG A 48 17.81 3.24 -6.71
C ARG A 48 17.72 4.64 -7.35
N GLY A 49 16.80 4.79 -8.29
CA GLY A 49 16.62 6.02 -9.07
C GLY A 49 16.04 7.20 -8.31
N GLY A 50 16.06 8.39 -8.94
CA GLY A 50 15.67 9.67 -8.31
C GLY A 50 14.27 9.70 -7.71
N ARG A 51 13.30 8.98 -8.29
CA ARG A 51 11.92 8.93 -7.80
C ARG A 51 11.81 8.43 -6.35
N MET A 52 12.63 7.46 -5.96
CA MET A 52 12.64 6.91 -4.59
C MET A 52 13.21 7.91 -3.56
N ARG A 53 13.80 9.02 -3.99
CA ARG A 53 14.22 10.13 -3.12
C ARG A 53 13.11 11.16 -2.88
N ILE A 54 12.07 11.14 -3.71
CA ILE A 54 10.96 12.12 -3.70
C ILE A 54 9.73 11.50 -3.05
N GLU A 55 9.44 10.25 -3.38
CA GLU A 55 8.36 9.49 -2.76
C GLU A 55 8.72 9.14 -1.33
N SER A 56 7.77 9.29 -0.40
CA SER A 56 7.88 8.62 0.90
C SER A 56 6.57 7.88 1.12
N ASP A 57 6.56 6.65 0.63
CA ASP A 57 5.40 5.80 0.62
C ASP A 57 4.89 5.63 2.07
N ARG A 58 3.58 5.74 2.21
CA ARG A 58 2.84 5.51 3.45
C ARG A 58 1.64 4.64 3.13
N ALA A 59 1.48 3.57 3.88
CA ALA A 59 0.32 2.70 3.79
C ALA A 59 -0.82 3.25 4.66
N GLU A 60 -1.96 3.46 4.03
CA GLU A 60 -3.23 3.74 4.69
C GLU A 60 -4.02 2.43 4.76
N ILE A 61 -4.38 1.99 5.96
CA ILE A 61 -5.23 0.80 6.16
C ILE A 61 -6.69 1.26 6.13
N LEU A 62 -7.43 0.87 5.09
CA LEU A 62 -8.81 1.30 4.87
C LEU A 62 -9.85 0.34 5.48
N SER A 63 -9.49 -0.93 5.70
CA SER A 63 -10.41 -1.94 6.23
C SER A 63 -9.67 -3.12 6.87
N GLY A 64 -10.43 -3.96 7.59
CA GLY A 64 -9.97 -5.27 8.08
C GLY A 64 -9.04 -5.25 9.29
N VAL A 65 -8.70 -4.08 9.81
CA VAL A 65 -7.87 -3.91 11.01
C VAL A 65 -8.59 -3.01 12.01
N ARG A 66 -8.54 -3.37 13.29
CA ARG A 66 -9.05 -2.55 14.39
C ARG A 66 -8.15 -2.73 15.61
N HIS A 67 -7.79 -1.63 16.27
CA HIS A 67 -6.89 -1.62 17.44
C HIS A 67 -5.55 -2.35 17.20
N GLY A 68 -5.01 -2.28 15.98
CA GLY A 68 -3.73 -2.91 15.63
C GLY A 68 -3.80 -4.41 15.38
N GLU A 69 -5.00 -4.98 15.23
CA GLU A 69 -5.20 -6.40 14.96
C GLU A 69 -6.12 -6.61 13.75
N ALA A 70 -5.82 -7.65 12.96
CA ALA A 70 -6.68 -8.09 11.88
C ALA A 70 -8.01 -8.63 12.42
N LEU A 71 -9.11 -8.34 11.73
CA LEU A 71 -10.46 -8.79 12.09
C LEU A 71 -10.86 -10.12 11.43
N GLY A 72 -10.04 -10.64 10.52
CA GLY A 72 -10.37 -11.79 9.67
C GLY A 72 -11.18 -11.44 8.41
N SER A 73 -11.76 -10.24 8.34
CA SER A 73 -12.29 -9.67 7.10
C SER A 73 -11.15 -9.20 6.17
N PRO A 74 -11.42 -8.97 4.86
CA PRO A 74 -10.41 -8.43 3.94
C PRO A 74 -9.75 -7.16 4.47
N VAL A 75 -8.43 -7.08 4.34
CA VAL A 75 -7.63 -5.89 4.67
C VAL A 75 -7.32 -5.14 3.38
N THR A 76 -7.73 -3.89 3.30
CA THR A 76 -7.40 -3.02 2.16
C THR A 76 -6.32 -2.02 2.56
N LEU A 77 -5.26 -1.98 1.78
CA LEU A 77 -4.14 -1.03 1.88
C LEU A 77 -4.18 -0.07 0.71
N LEU A 78 -3.90 1.20 0.96
CA LEU A 78 -3.75 2.24 -0.05
C LEU A 78 -2.40 2.94 0.13
N VAL A 79 -1.65 3.12 -0.95
CA VAL A 79 -0.42 3.91 -0.99
C VAL A 79 -0.58 4.99 -2.04
N ARG A 80 -0.60 6.25 -1.63
CA ARG A 80 -0.77 7.39 -2.55
C ARG A 80 0.53 7.69 -3.28
N ASN A 81 0.45 7.91 -4.59
CA ASN A 81 1.58 8.39 -5.38
C ASN A 81 1.68 9.90 -5.20
N ARG A 82 2.78 10.41 -4.64
CA ARG A 82 2.92 11.88 -4.45
C ARG A 82 3.13 12.61 -5.76
N ASP A 83 3.77 11.94 -6.71
CA ASP A 83 4.03 12.52 -8.02
C ASP A 83 2.74 12.71 -8.84
N TRP A 84 1.59 12.17 -8.41
CA TRP A 84 0.30 12.26 -9.12
C TRP A 84 -0.03 13.67 -9.63
N ALA A 85 0.30 14.73 -8.87
CA ALA A 85 0.05 16.11 -9.26
C ALA A 85 0.70 16.49 -10.61
N ASN A 86 1.77 15.82 -11.02
CA ASN A 86 2.46 16.02 -12.30
C ASN A 86 1.89 15.15 -13.44
N TRP A 87 0.97 14.24 -13.14
CA TRP A 87 0.47 13.22 -14.06
C TRP A 87 -1.05 13.28 -14.27
N THR A 88 -1.73 14.28 -13.71
CA THR A 88 -3.20 14.37 -13.74
C THR A 88 -3.80 14.32 -15.14
N ASP A 89 -3.16 14.97 -16.11
CA ASP A 89 -3.62 15.03 -17.51
C ASP A 89 -3.21 13.78 -18.31
N PRO A 90 -1.92 13.37 -18.36
CA PRO A 90 -1.51 12.16 -19.09
C PRO A 90 -2.14 10.86 -18.61
N MET A 91 -2.51 10.80 -17.32
CA MET A 91 -3.14 9.64 -16.69
C MET A 91 -4.63 9.89 -16.42
N SER A 92 -5.21 10.95 -17.00
CA SER A 92 -6.65 11.19 -16.89
C SER A 92 -7.40 9.99 -17.47
N PRO A 93 -8.37 9.41 -16.73
CA PRO A 93 -9.21 8.34 -17.25
C PRO A 93 -10.27 8.84 -18.24
N VAL A 94 -10.40 10.18 -18.40
CA VAL A 94 -11.40 10.88 -19.21
C VAL A 94 -10.80 12.05 -19.99
#